data_AF-A0A510V015-F1
#
_entry.id   AF-A0A510V015-F1
#
_cell.length_a   1.000
_cell.length_b   1.000
_cell.length_c   1.000
_cell.angle_alpha   90.00
_cell.angle_beta   90.00
_cell.angle_gamma   90.00
#
_symmetry.space_group_name_H-M   'P 1'
#
loop_
_entity.id
_entity.type
_entity.pdbx_description
1 polymer ?
#
loop_
_entity_poly.entity_id
_entity_poly.type
_entity_poly.pdbx_seq_one_letter_code
_entity_poly.pdbx_strand_id
1 'polypeptide(L)'
;MPTPRRARLRPLAVAFVLVVGAGAAVATSPGTPACPDPPEAGVVGEFYGPQDRDSSMTRLASPSAFRAGRFGVWRTQVSAPGCLTADDVTVPVRVSLELDERDPGPLPEAALRTFTVTDGQGRTWSPREVSTRERQPPSSEGGQPYRSYAHLVFDLPLDVSTPVTLGLGDLGDAGTDTVSLDEDAAAPTG
;
A
#
# COMPACT_ATOMS: atom_id res chain seq x y z
N MET A 1 32.45 -34.98 54.56
CA MET A 1 31.83 -34.94 55.92
C MET A 1 32.50 -33.80 56.67
N PRO A 2 31.83 -32.85 57.35
CA PRO A 2 30.50 -32.89 57.99
C PRO A 2 29.57 -31.67 57.72
N THR A 3 28.26 -31.86 57.80
CA THR A 3 27.27 -30.82 58.18
C THR A 3 27.30 -30.60 59.70
N PRO A 4 27.11 -29.39 60.26
CA PRO A 4 25.74 -28.95 60.57
C PRO A 4 25.46 -27.42 60.80
N ARG A 5 24.19 -27.07 60.51
CA ARG A 5 23.21 -26.25 61.27
C ARG A 5 23.58 -24.93 62.01
N ARG A 6 22.80 -23.91 61.59
CA ARG A 6 21.86 -23.02 62.36
C ARG A 6 22.41 -21.95 63.33
N ALA A 7 22.06 -20.69 63.02
CA ALA A 7 21.39 -19.73 63.92
C ALA A 7 20.93 -18.52 63.06
N ARG A 8 19.64 -18.35 62.70
CA ARG A 8 18.57 -17.59 63.39
C ARG A 8 18.99 -16.25 64.01
N LEU A 9 18.58 -15.15 63.36
CA LEU A 9 18.12 -13.85 63.91
C LEU A 9 17.35 -13.17 62.75
N ARG A 10 16.02 -13.27 62.67
CA ARG A 10 14.96 -12.36 63.18
C ARG A 10 15.01 -10.92 62.64
N PRO A 11 13.83 -10.30 62.43
CA PRO A 11 13.45 -9.69 61.17
C PRO A 11 13.44 -8.15 61.23
N LEU A 12 13.76 -7.49 60.11
CA LEU A 12 13.34 -6.12 59.88
C LEU A 12 12.43 -6.12 58.67
N ALA A 13 11.15 -6.00 58.98
CA ALA A 13 10.10 -5.70 58.03
C ALA A 13 10.39 -4.34 57.40
N VAL A 14 10.62 -4.32 56.09
CA VAL A 14 10.41 -3.12 55.28
C VAL A 14 9.33 -3.50 54.28
N ALA A 15 8.10 -3.20 54.65
CA ALA A 15 6.98 -3.21 53.74
C ALA A 15 7.16 -2.02 52.79
N PHE A 16 7.89 -2.22 51.70
CA PHE A 16 7.69 -1.41 50.51
C PHE A 16 6.38 -1.87 49.89
N VAL A 17 5.29 -1.20 50.27
CA VAL A 17 4.07 -1.20 49.48
C VAL A 17 4.40 -0.38 48.22
N LEU A 18 4.99 -1.05 47.24
CA LEU A 18 4.95 -0.59 45.86
C LEU A 18 3.50 -0.74 45.43
N VAL A 19 2.73 0.34 45.61
CA VAL A 19 1.52 0.57 44.83
C VAL A 19 2.00 0.77 43.39
N VAL A 20 2.26 -0.34 42.69
CA VAL A 20 2.23 -0.35 41.23
C VAL A 20 0.76 -0.25 40.88
N GLY A 21 0.23 0.96 41.01
CA GLY A 21 -0.95 1.34 40.26
C GLY A 21 -0.55 1.17 38.81
N ALA A 22 -0.96 0.06 38.21
CA ALA A 22 -1.10 -0.10 36.78
C ALA A 22 -2.17 0.90 36.31
N GLY A 23 -1.84 2.19 36.41
CA GLY A 23 -2.42 3.21 35.57
C GLY A 23 -1.85 2.92 34.19
N ALA A 24 -2.53 2.05 33.46
CA ALA A 24 -2.48 2.09 32.02
C ALA A 24 -2.85 3.52 31.65
N ALA A 25 -1.84 4.38 31.50
CA ALA A 25 -1.96 5.54 30.65
C ALA A 25 -2.16 4.94 29.26
N VAL A 26 -3.41 4.59 28.96
CA VAL A 26 -3.89 4.55 27.59
C VAL A 26 -3.61 5.97 27.14
N ALA A 27 -2.48 6.14 26.46
CA ALA A 27 -2.22 7.34 25.71
C ALA A 27 -3.40 7.39 24.74
N THR A 28 -4.43 8.15 25.12
CA THR A 28 -5.46 8.60 24.20
C THR A 28 -4.74 9.61 23.32
N SER A 29 -3.85 9.09 22.46
CA SER A 29 -3.51 9.77 21.23
C SER A 29 -4.85 10.18 20.66
N PRO A 30 -5.10 11.48 20.44
CA PRO A 30 -6.37 11.95 19.92
C PRO A 30 -6.70 11.06 18.73
N GLY A 31 -7.78 10.29 18.84
CA GLY A 31 -8.11 9.27 17.86
C GLY A 31 -8.12 9.94 16.49
N THR A 32 -7.41 9.34 15.53
CA THR A 32 -7.41 9.80 14.14
C THR A 32 -8.86 10.05 13.74
N PRO A 33 -9.20 11.22 13.16
CA PRO A 33 -10.58 11.55 12.87
C PRO A 33 -11.20 10.46 12.00
N ALA A 34 -12.24 9.80 12.53
CA ALA A 34 -12.90 8.73 11.84
C ALA A 34 -13.54 9.23 10.53
N CYS A 35 -13.66 8.32 9.57
CA CYS A 35 -14.42 8.58 8.35
C CYS A 35 -15.87 8.94 8.69
N PRO A 36 -16.46 9.93 7.99
CA PRO A 36 -17.89 10.16 8.10
C PRO A 36 -18.62 8.95 7.51
N ASP A 37 -19.58 8.41 8.25
CA ASP A 37 -20.48 7.33 7.82
C ASP A 37 -19.75 6.16 7.12
N PRO A 38 -18.83 5.46 7.84
CA PRO A 38 -18.07 4.38 7.24
C PRO A 38 -19.00 3.23 6.83
N PRO A 39 -18.63 2.44 5.80
CA PRO A 39 -19.34 1.21 5.46
C PRO A 39 -19.44 0.26 6.65
N GLU A 40 -20.42 -0.65 6.60
CA GLU A 40 -20.54 -1.70 7.60
C GLU A 40 -19.24 -2.53 7.71
N ALA A 41 -18.95 -3.00 8.92
CA ALA A 41 -17.74 -3.78 9.17
C ALA A 41 -17.70 -5.01 8.26
N GLY A 42 -16.58 -5.18 7.54
CA GLY A 42 -16.37 -6.29 6.60
C GLY A 42 -16.87 -6.03 5.17
N VAL A 43 -17.50 -4.90 4.88
CA VAL A 43 -17.84 -4.49 3.50
C VAL A 43 -16.60 -4.04 2.73
N VAL A 44 -15.70 -3.33 3.41
CA VAL A 44 -14.44 -2.88 2.81
C VAL A 44 -13.44 -4.03 2.79
N GLY A 45 -13.03 -4.41 1.58
CA GLY A 45 -12.00 -5.41 1.34
C GLY A 45 -10.63 -4.97 1.86
N GLU A 46 -9.82 -5.95 2.27
CA GLU A 46 -8.49 -5.73 2.85
C GLU A 46 -7.55 -4.94 1.93
N PHE A 47 -7.79 -4.98 0.62
CA PHE A 47 -7.03 -4.23 -0.38
C PHE A 47 -6.90 -2.74 -0.05
N TYR A 48 -7.96 -2.11 0.47
CA TYR A 48 -7.98 -0.67 0.76
C TYR A 48 -7.22 -0.29 2.03
N GLY A 49 -6.88 -1.27 2.87
CA GLY A 49 -6.15 -1.05 4.11
C GLY A 49 -6.94 -0.25 5.17
N PRO A 50 -6.24 0.21 6.22
CA PRO A 50 -6.83 1.02 7.28
C PRO A 50 -7.44 2.32 6.74
N GLN A 51 -8.60 2.70 7.27
CA GLN A 51 -9.30 3.91 6.86
C GLN A 51 -8.77 5.13 7.65
N ASP A 52 -8.30 6.14 6.94
CA ASP A 52 -7.79 7.40 7.47
C ASP A 52 -8.35 8.59 6.66
N ARG A 53 -8.97 9.53 7.36
CA ARG A 53 -9.61 10.70 6.77
C ARG A 53 -8.62 11.70 6.17
N ASP A 54 -7.43 11.80 6.75
CA ASP A 54 -6.49 12.88 6.43
C ASP A 54 -5.42 12.43 5.42
N SER A 55 -5.44 11.16 5.02
CA SER A 55 -4.47 10.61 4.07
C SER A 55 -5.15 9.79 2.97
N SER A 56 -4.48 9.68 1.82
CA SER A 56 -4.83 8.70 0.80
C SER A 56 -4.08 7.40 1.09
N MET A 57 -4.70 6.25 0.84
CA MET A 57 -3.95 5.00 0.74
C MET A 57 -2.96 5.15 -0.41
N THR A 58 -1.69 4.86 -0.16
CA THR A 58 -0.63 4.89 -1.16
C THR A 58 0.41 3.84 -0.82
N ARG A 59 0.72 2.95 -1.77
CA ARG A 59 1.73 1.90 -1.59
C ARG A 59 2.42 1.53 -2.90
N LEU A 60 3.56 0.86 -2.79
CA LEU A 60 4.23 0.27 -3.94
C LEU A 60 3.57 -1.05 -4.31
N ALA A 61 3.51 -1.31 -5.61
CA ALA A 61 3.14 -2.62 -6.14
C ALA A 61 4.35 -3.57 -6.09
N SER A 62 4.10 -4.87 -6.24
CA SER A 62 5.13 -5.92 -6.24
C SER A 62 5.10 -6.74 -7.54
N PRO A 63 6.19 -6.77 -8.33
CA PRO A 63 7.38 -5.95 -8.16
C PRO A 63 7.10 -4.47 -8.43
N SER A 64 7.83 -3.58 -7.74
CA SER A 64 7.70 -2.14 -7.97
C SER A 64 8.36 -1.68 -9.27
N ALA A 65 9.34 -2.43 -9.77
CA ALA A 65 10.03 -2.20 -11.03
C ALA A 65 9.98 -3.46 -11.90
N PHE A 66 9.67 -3.29 -13.19
CA PHE A 66 9.56 -4.40 -14.15
C PHE A 66 9.71 -3.89 -15.59
N ARG A 67 9.70 -4.80 -16.57
CA ARG A 67 9.64 -4.44 -17.99
C ARG A 67 8.22 -4.67 -18.52
N ALA A 68 7.73 -3.68 -19.26
CA ALA A 68 6.45 -3.72 -19.97
C ALA A 68 6.76 -3.66 -21.48
N GLY A 69 6.97 -4.82 -22.10
CA GLY A 69 7.51 -4.95 -23.44
C GLY A 69 8.90 -4.30 -23.55
N ARG A 70 9.02 -3.24 -24.35
CA ARG A 70 10.30 -2.53 -24.50
C ARG A 70 10.59 -1.50 -23.40
N PHE A 71 9.58 -1.12 -22.63
CA PHE A 71 9.67 -0.03 -21.65
C PHE A 71 10.10 -0.57 -20.27
N GLY A 72 11.01 0.13 -19.60
CA GLY A 72 11.36 -0.12 -18.21
C GLY A 72 10.47 0.70 -17.28
N VAL A 73 9.64 0.04 -16.49
CA VAL A 73 8.93 0.67 -15.37
C VAL A 73 9.85 0.60 -14.16
N TRP A 74 10.29 1.75 -13.64
CA TRP A 74 11.18 1.78 -12.47
C TRP A 74 10.42 1.87 -11.16
N ARG A 75 9.17 2.36 -11.21
CA ARG A 75 8.31 2.45 -10.03
C ARG A 75 6.85 2.33 -10.43
N THR A 76 6.15 1.47 -9.69
CA THR A 76 4.70 1.29 -9.74
C THR A 76 4.12 1.58 -8.38
N GLN A 77 3.16 2.49 -8.35
CA GLN A 77 2.51 2.94 -7.14
C GLN A 77 0.99 2.84 -7.30
N VAL A 78 0.33 2.33 -6.27
CA VAL A 78 -1.12 2.26 -6.16
C VAL A 78 -1.57 3.31 -5.17
N SER A 79 -2.67 3.99 -5.49
CA SER A 79 -3.31 4.92 -4.57
C SER A 79 -4.83 4.83 -4.64
N ALA A 80 -5.49 4.95 -3.50
CA ALA A 80 -6.95 5.05 -3.38
C ALA A 80 -7.30 6.11 -2.32
N PRO A 81 -8.55 6.59 -2.26
CA PRO A 81 -9.02 7.36 -1.12
C PRO A 81 -8.73 6.60 0.18
N GLY A 82 -8.20 7.29 1.20
CA GLY A 82 -7.99 6.67 2.52
C GLY A 82 -9.27 6.59 3.33
N CYS A 83 -10.35 7.21 2.86
CA CYS A 83 -11.61 7.28 3.57
C CYS A 83 -12.79 6.96 2.65
N LEU A 84 -13.44 5.83 2.92
CA LEU A 84 -14.61 5.35 2.22
C LEU A 84 -15.86 5.52 3.10
N THR A 85 -16.98 5.72 2.45
CA THR A 85 -18.30 5.97 3.05
C THR A 85 -19.30 4.91 2.62
N ALA A 86 -20.39 4.76 3.37
CA ALA A 86 -21.45 3.79 3.04
C ALA A 86 -22.16 4.08 1.70
N ASP A 87 -22.05 5.30 1.18
CA ASP A 87 -22.61 5.71 -0.12
C ASP A 87 -21.69 5.38 -1.31
N ASP A 88 -20.43 5.04 -1.05
CA ASP A 88 -19.53 4.61 -2.11
C ASP A 88 -20.01 3.26 -2.65
N VAL A 89 -20.11 3.16 -3.97
CA VAL A 89 -20.40 1.90 -4.68
C VAL A 89 -19.15 1.39 -5.39
N THR A 90 -18.35 2.32 -5.90
CA THR A 90 -17.07 2.08 -6.55
C THR A 90 -16.04 3.08 -6.05
N VAL A 91 -14.81 2.61 -5.86
CA VAL A 91 -13.67 3.38 -5.37
C VAL A 91 -12.70 3.63 -6.52
N PRO A 92 -12.31 4.89 -6.78
CA PRO A 92 -11.31 5.20 -7.80
C PRO A 92 -9.92 4.78 -7.31
N VAL A 93 -9.38 3.73 -7.91
CA VAL A 93 -8.03 3.23 -7.66
C VAL A 93 -7.12 3.67 -8.78
N ARG A 94 -6.09 4.45 -8.45
CA ARG A 94 -5.08 4.92 -9.40
C ARG A 94 -3.84 4.05 -9.33
N VAL A 95 -3.41 3.54 -10.48
CA VAL A 95 -2.10 2.94 -10.69
C VAL A 95 -1.22 3.92 -11.44
N SER A 96 -0.08 4.26 -10.86
CA SER A 96 0.92 5.16 -11.45
C SER A 96 2.15 4.36 -11.85
N LEU A 97 2.53 4.46 -13.12
CA LEU A 97 3.71 3.83 -13.69
C LEU A 97 4.70 4.93 -14.04
N GLU A 98 5.85 4.92 -13.39
CA GLU A 98 6.94 5.83 -13.75
C GLU A 98 7.98 5.06 -14.57
N LEU A 99 8.42 5.65 -15.68
CA LEU A 99 9.34 5.01 -16.64
C LEU A 99 10.81 5.34 -16.37
N ASP A 100 11.70 4.46 -16.83
CA ASP A 100 13.14 4.65 -16.72
C ASP A 100 13.59 5.94 -17.46
N GLU A 101 14.64 6.57 -16.95
CA GLU A 101 15.28 7.75 -17.58
C GLU A 101 15.89 7.43 -18.96
N ARG A 102 16.02 6.17 -19.32
CA ARG A 102 16.53 5.76 -20.63
C ARG A 102 15.43 5.58 -21.67
N ASP A 103 14.17 5.49 -21.24
CA ASP A 103 13.08 5.25 -22.17
C ASP A 103 12.73 6.52 -22.97
N PRO A 104 12.51 6.39 -24.30
CA PRO A 104 12.45 7.53 -25.21
C PRO A 104 11.10 8.26 -25.23
N GLY A 105 10.06 7.74 -24.57
CA GLY A 105 8.71 8.31 -24.65
C GLY A 105 7.73 7.67 -23.67
N PRO A 106 6.50 8.20 -23.59
CA PRO A 106 5.46 7.64 -22.73
C PRO A 106 5.04 6.24 -23.18
N LEU A 107 4.41 5.49 -22.28
CA LEU A 107 3.73 4.24 -22.62
C LEU A 107 2.59 4.54 -23.62
N PRO A 108 2.36 3.72 -24.65
CA PRO A 108 1.25 3.95 -25.58
C PRO A 108 -0.10 3.77 -24.88
N GLU A 109 -0.95 4.80 -24.90
CA GLU A 109 -2.26 4.75 -24.22
C GLU A 109 -3.16 3.61 -24.73
N ALA A 110 -3.08 3.27 -26.02
CA ALA A 110 -3.83 2.15 -26.58
C ALA A 110 -3.49 0.81 -25.90
N ALA A 111 -2.21 0.59 -25.60
CA ALA A 111 -1.75 -0.61 -24.91
C ALA A 111 -2.08 -0.55 -23.41
N LEU A 112 -2.02 0.63 -22.78
CA LEU A 112 -2.45 0.80 -21.39
C LEU A 112 -3.95 0.51 -21.20
N ARG A 113 -4.79 0.76 -22.21
CA ARG A 113 -6.23 0.44 -22.15
C ARG A 113 -6.52 -1.06 -22.12
N THR A 114 -5.57 -1.91 -22.49
CA THR A 114 -5.71 -3.36 -22.38
C THR A 114 -5.32 -3.89 -21.00
N PHE A 115 -4.89 -3.01 -20.09
CA PHE A 115 -4.55 -3.42 -18.72
C PHE A 115 -5.83 -3.81 -17.99
N THR A 116 -5.70 -4.74 -17.06
CA THR A 116 -6.84 -5.21 -16.27
C THR A 116 -6.44 -5.37 -14.81
N VAL A 117 -7.29 -4.94 -13.90
CA VAL A 117 -7.18 -5.35 -12.49
C VAL A 117 -7.99 -6.61 -12.28
N THR A 118 -7.41 -7.62 -11.64
CA THR A 118 -8.08 -8.88 -11.27
C THR A 118 -7.94 -9.12 -9.78
N ASP A 119 -9.05 -9.43 -9.09
CA ASP A 119 -9.06 -9.75 -7.66
C ASP A 119 -8.91 -11.26 -7.38
N GLY A 120 -8.82 -11.63 -6.10
CA GLY A 120 -8.65 -13.01 -5.66
C GLY A 120 -9.85 -13.92 -5.96
N GLN A 121 -10.98 -13.35 -6.37
CA GLN A 121 -12.16 -14.10 -6.83
C GLN A 121 -12.20 -14.23 -8.36
N GLY A 122 -11.26 -13.62 -9.07
CA GLY A 122 -11.19 -13.61 -10.53
C GLY A 122 -12.07 -12.56 -11.20
N ARG A 123 -12.67 -11.63 -10.44
CA ARG A 123 -13.40 -10.49 -11.02
C ARG A 123 -12.38 -9.55 -11.66
N THR A 124 -12.73 -9.00 -12.82
CA THR A 124 -11.79 -8.24 -13.66
C THR A 124 -12.38 -6.87 -14.03
N TRP A 125 -11.55 -5.82 -13.98
CA TRP A 125 -11.92 -4.45 -14.34
C TRP A 125 -10.91 -3.83 -15.31
N SER A 126 -11.42 -3.08 -16.28
CA SER A 126 -10.62 -2.28 -17.20
C SER A 126 -10.47 -0.84 -16.68
N PRO A 127 -9.42 -0.10 -17.11
CA PRO A 127 -9.25 1.28 -16.69
C PRO A 127 -10.37 2.17 -17.25
N ARG A 128 -10.99 2.98 -16.39
CA ARG A 128 -11.90 4.06 -16.80
C ARG A 128 -11.13 5.16 -17.50
N GLU A 129 -10.00 5.55 -16.93
CA GLU A 129 -9.15 6.63 -17.45
C GLU A 129 -7.72 6.14 -17.63
N VAL A 130 -7.11 6.62 -18.70
CA VAL A 130 -5.70 6.41 -19.01
C VAL A 130 -5.16 7.77 -19.41
N SER A 131 -4.04 8.15 -18.82
CA SER A 131 -3.32 9.36 -19.20
C SER A 131 -1.82 9.10 -19.15
N THR A 132 -1.10 9.72 -20.07
CA THR A 132 0.35 9.62 -20.16
C THR A 132 0.97 11.00 -20.22
N ARG A 133 2.19 11.12 -19.70
CA ARG A 133 2.99 12.34 -19.83
C ARG A 133 4.40 11.99 -20.24
N GLU A 134 4.86 12.70 -21.25
CA GLU A 134 6.23 12.59 -21.72
C GLU A 134 7.20 13.19 -20.70
N ARG A 135 8.45 12.72 -20.76
CA ARG A 135 9.57 13.33 -20.07
C ARG A 135 9.61 14.82 -20.34
N GLN A 136 9.77 15.60 -19.26
CA GLN A 136 10.04 17.02 -19.38
C GLN A 136 11.54 17.27 -19.14
N PRO A 137 12.16 18.15 -19.95
CA PRO A 137 13.53 18.57 -19.69
C PRO A 137 13.63 19.23 -18.32
N PRO A 138 14.81 19.25 -17.70
CA PRO A 138 15.01 19.95 -16.44
C PRO A 138 14.67 21.44 -16.60
N SER A 139 14.02 22.00 -15.59
CA SER A 139 13.61 23.41 -15.55
C SER A 139 14.75 24.38 -15.23
N SER A 140 15.92 23.85 -14.84
CA SER A 140 17.13 24.61 -14.51
C SER A 140 18.38 23.88 -14.99
N GLU A 141 19.46 24.64 -15.21
CA GLU A 141 20.78 24.08 -15.51
C GLU A 141 21.24 23.18 -14.35
N GLY A 142 21.60 21.92 -14.66
CA GLY A 142 21.96 20.90 -13.67
C GLY A 142 20.79 20.20 -12.97
N GLY A 143 19.54 20.50 -13.34
CA GLY A 143 18.37 19.78 -12.82
C GLY A 143 18.24 18.36 -13.37
N GLN A 144 17.55 17.49 -12.62
CA GLN A 144 17.18 16.16 -13.12
C GLN A 144 15.95 16.28 -14.05
N PRO A 145 15.90 15.53 -15.17
CA PRO A 145 14.72 15.48 -16.01
C PRO A 145 13.55 14.81 -15.26
N TYR A 146 12.32 15.26 -15.54
CA TYR A 146 11.14 14.57 -15.05
C TYR A 146 10.90 13.31 -15.87
N ARG A 147 10.77 12.16 -15.21
CA ARG A 147 10.53 10.89 -15.89
C ARG A 147 9.17 10.90 -16.60
N SER A 148 9.08 10.18 -17.71
CA SER A 148 7.78 9.91 -18.33
C SER A 148 6.95 9.08 -17.35
N TYR A 149 5.65 9.32 -17.30
CA TYR A 149 4.76 8.55 -16.44
C TYR A 149 3.43 8.26 -17.11
N ALA A 150 2.73 7.25 -16.60
CA ALA A 150 1.37 6.91 -16.95
C ALA A 150 0.52 6.78 -15.70
N HIS A 151 -0.74 7.21 -15.77
CA HIS A 151 -1.75 6.96 -14.76
C HIS A 151 -2.91 6.20 -15.37
N LEU A 152 -3.32 5.13 -14.70
CA LEU A 152 -4.54 4.39 -14.97
C LEU A 152 -5.47 4.55 -13.77
N VAL A 153 -6.74 4.81 -14.02
CA VAL A 153 -7.78 4.84 -12.97
C VAL A 153 -8.76 3.73 -13.22
N PHE A 154 -9.00 2.90 -12.21
CA PHE A 154 -9.96 1.82 -12.18
C PHE A 154 -11.06 2.16 -11.18
N ASP A 155 -12.31 1.85 -11.50
CA ASP A 155 -13.41 1.89 -10.54
C ASP A 155 -13.65 0.49 -10.00
N LEU A 156 -13.16 0.25 -8.78
CA LEU A 156 -13.23 -1.06 -8.13
C LEU A 156 -14.34 -1.06 -7.07
N PRO A 157 -15.06 -2.17 -6.82
CA PRO A 157 -16.05 -2.23 -5.74
C PRO A 157 -15.39 -2.17 -4.35
N LEU A 158 -16.17 -1.92 -3.29
CA LEU A 158 -15.61 -1.93 -1.93
C LEU A 158 -15.15 -3.31 -1.47
N ASP A 159 -15.77 -4.37 -1.98
CA ASP A 159 -15.56 -5.76 -1.54
C ASP A 159 -14.44 -6.48 -2.33
N VAL A 160 -13.43 -5.76 -2.82
CA VAL A 160 -12.30 -6.34 -3.56
C VAL A 160 -11.56 -7.35 -2.68
N SER A 161 -11.40 -8.57 -3.20
CA SER A 161 -10.73 -9.67 -2.50
C SER A 161 -9.25 -9.74 -2.88
N THR A 162 -8.37 -9.95 -1.92
CA THR A 162 -6.94 -10.17 -2.18
C THR A 162 -6.69 -11.62 -2.65
N PRO A 163 -5.64 -11.90 -3.45
CA PRO A 163 -4.69 -10.94 -4.00
C PRO A 163 -5.28 -10.12 -5.15
N VAL A 164 -4.85 -8.87 -5.27
CA VAL A 164 -5.23 -7.97 -6.37
C VAL A 164 -4.05 -7.80 -7.30
N THR A 165 -4.27 -8.06 -8.58
CA THR A 165 -3.21 -8.08 -9.60
C THR A 165 -3.55 -7.17 -10.77
N LEU A 166 -2.53 -6.60 -11.38
CA LEU A 166 -2.59 -5.85 -12.62
C LEU A 166 -2.04 -6.72 -13.75
N GLY A 167 -2.90 -7.10 -14.69
CA GLY A 167 -2.50 -7.68 -15.96
C GLY A 167 -2.00 -6.59 -16.92
N LEU A 168 -0.86 -6.83 -17.56
CA LEU A 168 -0.19 -5.86 -18.43
C LEU A 168 -0.68 -5.91 -19.91
N GLY A 169 -1.61 -6.79 -20.24
CA GLY A 169 -2.23 -6.89 -21.56
C GLY A 169 -1.21 -6.90 -22.70
N ASP A 170 -1.36 -6.00 -23.67
CA ASP A 170 -0.48 -5.86 -24.85
C ASP A 170 0.97 -5.46 -24.52
N LEU A 171 1.24 -4.99 -23.30
CA LEU A 171 2.59 -4.70 -22.81
C LEU A 171 3.16 -5.82 -21.94
N GLY A 172 2.40 -6.88 -21.67
CA GLY A 172 2.93 -8.09 -21.05
C GLY A 172 4.00 -8.73 -21.93
N ASP A 173 4.98 -9.36 -21.29
CA ASP A 173 5.95 -10.20 -21.97
C ASP A 173 6.15 -11.51 -21.21
N ALA A 174 6.84 -12.47 -21.84
CA ALA A 174 7.08 -13.78 -21.24
C ALA A 174 7.79 -13.75 -19.87
N GLY A 175 8.34 -12.61 -19.44
CA GLY A 175 8.98 -12.41 -18.15
C GLY A 175 8.10 -11.73 -17.10
N THR A 176 7.09 -10.94 -17.48
CA THR A 176 6.14 -10.32 -16.56
C THR A 176 4.82 -10.03 -17.28
N ASP A 177 3.79 -10.81 -16.97
CA ASP A 177 2.43 -10.59 -17.47
C ASP A 177 1.51 -9.95 -16.42
N THR A 178 1.89 -10.05 -15.15
CA THR A 178 1.11 -9.55 -14.01
C THR A 178 1.99 -8.89 -12.94
N VAL A 179 1.40 -7.93 -12.23
CA VAL A 179 2.02 -7.20 -11.11
C VAL A 179 1.05 -7.23 -9.93
N SER A 180 1.49 -7.62 -8.74
CA SER A 180 0.65 -7.55 -7.54
C SER A 180 0.46 -6.10 -7.11
N LEU A 181 -0.78 -5.69 -6.86
CA LEU A 181 -1.16 -4.37 -6.36
C LEU A 181 -1.37 -4.36 -4.84
N ASP A 182 -1.25 -5.52 -4.19
CA ASP A 182 -1.27 -5.63 -2.75
C ASP A 182 -0.02 -4.99 -2.14
N GLU A 183 -0.07 -4.74 -0.83
CA GLU A 183 1.11 -4.29 -0.11
C GLU A 183 2.19 -5.38 -0.22
N ASP A 184 3.41 -4.97 -0.57
CA ASP A 184 4.57 -5.84 -0.44
C ASP A 184 4.61 -6.29 1.03
N ALA A 185 4.29 -7.57 1.28
CA ALA A 185 4.52 -8.17 2.58
C ALA A 185 6.02 -8.09 2.80
N ALA A 186 6.47 -7.04 3.49
CA ALA A 186 7.88 -6.77 3.69
C ALA A 186 8.52 -8.07 4.18
N ALA A 187 9.49 -8.58 3.42
CA ALA A 187 10.26 -9.73 3.85
C ALA A 187 10.74 -9.46 5.27
N PRO A 188 10.57 -10.39 6.23
CA PRO A 188 10.97 -10.14 7.61
C PRO A 188 12.42 -9.71 7.61
N THR A 189 12.69 -8.50 8.10
CA THR A 189 14.05 -8.03 8.36
C THR A 189 14.62 -8.92 9.44
N GLY A 190 15.40 -9.92 9.02
CA GLY A 190 16.19 -10.77 9.90
C GLY A 190 17.42 -10.06 10.47
#